data_AF-A0A1W1I1D1-F1
#
_entry.id   AF-A0A1W1I1D1-F1
#
_cell.length_a   1.000
_cell.length_b   1.000
_cell.length_c   1.000
_cell.angle_alpha   90.00
_cell.angle_beta   90.00
_cell.angle_gamma   90.00
#
_symmetry.space_group_name_H-M   'P 1'
#
loop_
_entity.id
_entity.type
_entity.pdbx_description
1 polymer ?
#
loop_
_entity_poly.entity_id
_entity_poly.type
_entity_poly.pdbx_seq_one_letter_code
_entity_poly.pdbx_strand_id
1 'polypeptide(L)' 'MKRLASEIYDAVKLGKLLEPFTAQDVKKACPGWAVATYGTFLPKHRVGNPGGNTALFRQVGSALYECL' A
#
# COMPACT_ATOMS: atom_id res chain seq x y z
N MET A 1 -1.82 12.07 4.71
CA MET A 1 -1.07 10.85 4.33
C MET A 1 -1.30 10.44 2.85
N LYS A 2 -1.24 11.41 1.91
CA LYS A 2 -1.45 11.12 0.47
C LYS A 2 -0.16 10.72 -0.26
N ARG A 3 1.01 11.05 0.30
CA ARG A 3 2.31 10.89 -0.38
C ARG A 3 2.71 9.44 -0.60
N LEU A 4 2.69 8.59 0.43
CA LEU A 4 3.04 7.15 0.27
C LEU A 4 2.08 6.45 -0.70
N ALA A 5 0.78 6.79 -0.67
CA ALA A 5 -0.16 6.27 -1.65
C ALA A 5 0.24 6.65 -3.08
N SER A 6 0.48 7.94 -3.34
CA SER A 6 0.94 8.39 -4.66
C SER A 6 2.24 7.68 -5.11
N GLU A 7 3.21 7.53 -4.22
CA GLU A 7 4.45 6.79 -4.51
C GLU A 7 4.19 5.32 -4.88
N ILE A 8 3.23 4.65 -4.21
CA ILE A 8 2.80 3.28 -4.54
C ILE A 8 2.13 3.24 -5.91
N TYR A 9 1.16 4.12 -6.17
CA TYR A 9 0.48 4.19 -7.47
C TYR A 9 1.45 4.45 -8.62
N ASP A 10 2.40 5.36 -8.44
CA ASP A 10 3.44 5.64 -9.43
C ASP A 10 4.37 4.43 -9.62
N ALA A 11 4.75 3.73 -8.54
CA ALA A 11 5.57 2.53 -8.64
C ALA A 11 4.86 1.40 -9.40
N VAL A 12 3.55 1.21 -9.19
CA VAL A 12 2.72 0.26 -9.95
C VAL A 12 2.66 0.67 -11.41
N LYS A 13 2.32 1.94 -11.69
CA LYS A 13 2.22 2.47 -13.06
C LYS A 13 3.52 2.35 -13.85
N LEU A 14 4.66 2.51 -13.18
CA LEU A 14 5.99 2.39 -13.78
C LEU A 14 6.51 0.94 -13.82
N GLY A 15 5.75 -0.05 -13.34
CA GLY A 15 6.17 -1.46 -13.28
C GLY A 15 7.27 -1.75 -12.26
N LYS A 16 7.55 -0.83 -11.33
CA LYS A 16 8.51 -1.01 -10.23
C LYS A 16 7.95 -1.83 -9.08
N LEU A 17 6.62 -1.85 -8.96
CA LEU A 17 5.87 -2.65 -7.99
C LEU A 17 4.81 -3.44 -8.76
N LEU A 18 4.77 -4.76 -8.60
CA LEU A 18 3.78 -5.61 -9.24
C LEU A 18 2.62 -5.86 -8.29
N GLU A 19 1.41 -5.89 -8.83
CA GLU A 19 0.21 -6.21 -8.08
C GLU A 19 -0.14 -7.71 -8.23
N PRO A 20 -0.62 -8.37 -7.15
CA PRO A 20 -0.74 -7.85 -5.80
C PRO A 20 0.62 -7.76 -5.09
N PHE A 21 0.76 -6.81 -4.16
CA PHE A 21 1.99 -6.57 -3.40
C PHE A 21 1.82 -6.71 -1.89
N THR A 22 2.93 -6.97 -1.20
CA THR A 22 3.03 -6.93 0.26
C THR A 22 3.56 -5.59 0.75
N ALA A 23 3.46 -5.35 2.06
CA ALA A 23 4.13 -4.23 2.72
C ALA A 23 5.66 -4.24 2.52
N GLN A 24 6.27 -5.42 2.40
CA GLN A 24 7.70 -5.56 2.17
C GLN A 24 8.09 -5.15 0.73
N ASP A 25 7.24 -5.44 -0.25
CA ASP A 25 7.45 -5.02 -1.63
C ASP A 25 7.32 -3.50 -1.76
N VAL A 26 6.33 -2.90 -1.09
CA VAL A 26 6.22 -1.44 -0.97
C VAL A 26 7.48 -0.84 -0.34
N LYS A 27 8.04 -1.44 0.72
CA LYS A 27 9.29 -0.94 1.34
C LYS A 27 10.47 -0.95 0.38
N LYS A 28 10.55 -1.95 -0.51
CA LYS A 28 11.60 -2.04 -1.53
C LYS A 28 11.39 -1.03 -2.66
N ALA A 29 10.16 -0.88 -3.14
CA ALA A 29 9.82 -0.02 -4.29
C ALA A 29 9.71 1.47 -3.91
N CYS A 30 9.28 1.77 -2.69
CA CYS A 30 9.02 3.12 -2.17
C CYS A 30 9.74 3.33 -0.81
N PRO A 31 11.08 3.32 -0.77
CA PRO A 31 11.84 3.47 0.47
C PRO A 31 11.74 4.90 1.06
N GLY A 32 12.16 5.07 2.32
CA GLY A 32 12.25 6.38 2.98
C GLY A 32 11.23 6.64 4.10
N TRP A 33 10.29 5.72 4.32
CA TRP A 33 9.32 5.80 5.42
C TRP A 33 9.77 5.02 6.67
N ALA A 34 9.21 5.40 7.82
CA ALA A 34 9.40 4.67 9.08
C ALA A 34 8.94 3.21 8.94
N VAL A 35 9.65 2.27 9.58
CA VAL A 35 9.38 0.83 9.46
C VAL A 35 7.93 0.48 9.83
N ALA A 36 7.39 1.12 10.87
CA ALA A 36 6.00 0.93 11.31
C ALA A 36 4.96 1.41 10.28
N THR A 37 5.30 2.36 9.42
CA THR A 37 4.39 2.86 8.37
C THR A 37 4.06 1.76 7.38
N TYR A 38 5.06 1.01 6.90
CA TYR A 38 4.81 -0.07 5.93
C TYR A 38 3.88 -1.15 6.50
N GLY A 39 4.01 -1.48 7.78
CA GLY A 39 3.16 -2.49 8.43
C GLY A 39 1.72 -2.04 8.68
N THR A 40 1.45 -0.73 8.72
CA THR A 40 0.12 -0.21 9.10
C THR A 40 -0.62 0.52 7.98
N PHE A 41 0.09 1.01 6.96
CA PHE A 41 -0.50 1.86 5.93
C PHE A 41 -1.52 1.11 5.06
N LEU A 42 -1.16 -0.06 4.51
CA LEU A 42 -2.06 -0.84 3.66
C LEU A 42 -3.31 -1.32 4.42
N PRO A 43 -3.21 -1.92 5.64
CA PRO A 43 -4.39 -2.27 6.42
C PRO A 43 -5.27 -1.08 6.80
N LYS A 44 -4.69 0.10 7.07
CA LYS A 44 -5.45 1.31 7.42
C LYS A 44 -6.22 1.89 6.23
N HIS A 45 -5.74 1.69 5.02
CA HIS A 45 -6.31 2.22 3.79
C HIS A 45 -6.93 1.15 2.88
N ARG A 46 -7.23 -0.04 3.40
CA ARG A 46 -7.94 -1.08 2.64
C ARG A 46 -9.46 -0.84 2.62
N VAL A 47 -10.15 -1.42 1.65
CA VAL A 47 -11.62 -1.55 1.66
C VAL A 47 -12.08 -2.22 2.95
N GLY A 48 -13.07 -1.63 3.63
CA GLY A 48 -13.56 -2.14 4.91
C GLY A 48 -12.62 -1.89 6.09
N ASN A 49 -11.70 -0.92 5.98
CA ASN A 49 -10.87 -0.52 7.11
C ASN A 49 -11.75 -0.02 8.28
N PRO A 50 -11.44 -0.41 9.54
CA PRO A 50 -12.28 -0.10 10.70
C PRO A 50 -12.21 1.38 11.13
N GLY A 51 -11.20 2.11 10.65
CA GLY A 51 -10.95 3.50 11.02
C GLY A 51 -11.69 4.53 10.17
N GLY A 52 -12.51 4.10 9.20
CA GLY A 52 -13.23 5.00 8.29
C GLY A 52 -12.33 5.83 7.37
N ASN A 53 -11.07 5.44 7.19
CA ASN A 53 -10.17 6.11 6.27
C ASN A 53 -10.61 5.88 4.82
N THR A 54 -10.22 6.79 3.93
CA THR A 54 -10.35 6.57 2.48
C THR A 54 -9.70 5.25 2.10
N ALA A 55 -10.49 4.39 1.45
CA ALA A 55 -10.01 3.15 0.87
C ALA A 55 -9.20 3.49 -0.39
N LEU A 56 -7.96 3.01 -0.42
CA LEU A 56 -7.01 3.16 -1.53
C LEU A 56 -6.56 1.79 -2.04
N PHE A 57 -6.75 0.74 -1.24
CA PHE A 57 -6.30 -0.60 -1.56
C PHE A 57 -7.42 -1.62 -1.37
N ARG A 58 -7.39 -2.69 -2.15
CA ARG A 58 -8.15 -3.90 -1.90
C ARG A 58 -7.22 -4.96 -1.34
N GLN A 59 -7.63 -5.62 -0.26
CA GLN A 59 -6.91 -6.79 0.22
C GLN A 59 -7.46 -8.04 -0.48
N VAL A 60 -6.63 -8.72 -1.26
CA VAL A 60 -7.01 -9.89 -2.07
C VAL A 60 -6.52 -11.22 -1.50
N GLY A 61 -5.63 -11.17 -0.50
CA GLY A 61 -5.12 -12.33 0.21
C GLY A 61 -4.54 -11.98 1.57
N SER A 62 -3.91 -12.97 2.23
CA SER A 62 -3.22 -12.73 3.49
C SER A 62 -2.05 -11.76 3.26
N ALA A 63 -2.17 -10.53 3.76
CA ALA A 63 -1.22 -9.44 3.56
C ALA A 63 -0.90 -9.05 2.10
N LEU A 64 -1.76 -9.42 1.15
CA LEU A 64 -1.64 -9.07 -0.28
C LEU A 64 -2.67 -8.01 -0.67
N TYR A 65 -2.19 -6.97 -1.35
CA TYR A 65 -2.97 -5.78 -1.69
C TYR A 65 -2.83 -5.39 -3.17
N GLU A 66 -3.90 -4.78 -3.69
CA GLU A 66 -3.97 -4.15 -5.00
C GLU A 66 -4.47 -2.71 -4.82
N CYS A 67 -4.07 -1.81 -5.70
CA CYS A 67 -4.60 -0.46 -5.80
C CYS A 67 -6.08 -0.48 -6.22
N LEU A 68 -6.85 0.50 -5.74
CA LEU A 68 -8.20 0.79 -6.23
C LEU A 68 -8.18 1.78 -7.39
#